data_AF-A0A1A8DB91-F1
#
_entry.id   AF-A0A1A8DB91-F1
#
_cell.length_a   1.000
_cell.length_b   1.000
_cell.length_c   1.000
_cell.angle_alpha   90.00
_cell.angle_beta   90.00
_cell.angle_gamma   90.00
#
_symmetry.space_group_name_H-M   'P 1'
#
loop_
_entity.id
_entity.type
_entity.pdbx_description
1 polymer ?
#
loop_
_entity_poly.entity_id
_entity_poly.type
_entity_poly.pdbx_seq_one_letter_code
_entity_poly.pdbx_strand_id
1 'polypeptide(L)'
;ILFLNKKDLFEQKIVHSPLTICFPEYTGPSKYEEASAYIQSKFEDLNKKKDIKEIYTHFTCATDTKNVQFVFDAVTDVIIKNNLRDCGLF
;
A
#
# COMPACT_ATOMS: atom_id res chain seq x y z
N ILE A 1 6.51 4.20 4.64
CA ILE A 1 5.94 4.23 3.29
C ILE A 1 6.17 2.86 2.66
N LEU A 2 5.13 2.27 2.08
CA LEU A 2 5.14 1.01 1.35
C LEU A 2 4.60 1.25 -0.07
N PHE A 3 5.37 0.89 -1.09
CA PHE A 3 4.90 0.93 -2.48
C PHE A 3 4.59 -0.46 -2.99
N LEU A 4 3.33 -0.68 -3.35
CA LEU A 4 2.85 -1.86 -4.07
C LEU A 4 2.78 -1.51 -5.56
N ASN A 5 3.91 -1.71 -6.24
CA ASN A 5 4.10 -1.28 -7.62
C ASN A 5 3.57 -2.31 -8.64
N LYS A 6 3.50 -1.91 -9.91
CA LYS A 6 2.98 -2.69 -11.05
C LYS A 6 1.47 -2.97 -10.93
N LYS A 7 0.72 -2.00 -10.41
CA LYS A 7 -0.74 -2.14 -10.23
C LYS A 7 -1.45 -2.50 -11.55
N ASP A 8 -0.98 -1.93 -12.65
CA ASP A 8 -1.45 -2.15 -14.02
C ASP A 8 -1.28 -3.61 -14.46
N LEU A 9 -0.10 -4.19 -14.22
CA LEU A 9 0.16 -5.58 -14.54
C LEU A 9 -0.60 -6.53 -13.61
N PHE A 10 -0.77 -6.14 -12.34
CA PHE A 10 -1.51 -6.95 -11.38
C PHE A 10 -3.01 -7.01 -11.71
N GLU A 11 -3.60 -5.89 -12.10
CA GLU A 11 -5.00 -5.79 -12.54
C GLU A 11 -5.31 -6.71 -13.72
N GLN A 12 -4.38 -6.84 -14.67
CA GLN A 12 -4.51 -7.80 -15.78
C GLN A 12 -4.27 -9.25 -15.32
N LYS A 13 -3.26 -9.45 -14.47
CA LYS A 13 -2.84 -10.80 -14.06
C LYS A 13 -3.87 -11.50 -13.18
N ILE A 14 -4.53 -10.78 -12.27
CA ILE A 14 -5.43 -11.39 -11.27
C ILE A 14 -6.63 -12.10 -11.91
N VAL A 15 -7.07 -11.64 -13.08
CA VAL A 15 -8.18 -12.26 -13.85
C VAL A 15 -7.83 -13.65 -14.37
N HIS A 16 -6.54 -13.91 -14.63
CA HIS A 16 -6.06 -15.15 -15.24
C HIS A 16 -5.24 -16.04 -14.29
N SER A 17 -4.71 -15.45 -13.22
CA SER A 17 -3.83 -16.10 -12.26
C SER A 17 -4.36 -15.84 -10.85
N PRO A 18 -5.03 -16.82 -10.22
CA PRO A 18 -5.66 -16.61 -8.93
C PRO A 18 -4.62 -16.32 -7.85
N LEU A 19 -4.98 -15.45 -6.90
CA LEU A 19 -4.08 -15.05 -5.81
C LEU A 19 -3.68 -16.23 -4.91
N THR A 20 -4.49 -17.30 -4.90
CA THR A 20 -4.27 -18.52 -4.13
C THR A 20 -2.97 -19.26 -4.45
N ILE A 21 -2.34 -18.97 -5.60
CA ILE A 21 -1.00 -19.47 -5.93
C ILE A 21 0.03 -19.00 -4.91
N CYS A 22 -0.10 -17.77 -4.42
CA CYS A 22 0.80 -17.18 -3.41
C CYS A 22 0.23 -17.26 -2.00
N PHE A 23 -1.10 -17.16 -1.88
CA PHE A 23 -1.82 -17.12 -0.60
C PHE A 23 -2.93 -18.17 -0.59
N PRO A 24 -2.63 -19.45 -0.33
CA PRO A 24 -3.60 -20.54 -0.39
C PRO A 24 -4.86 -20.32 0.45
N GLU A 25 -4.76 -19.52 1.50
CA GLU A 25 -5.84 -19.15 2.41
C GLU A 25 -6.71 -17.97 1.93
N TYR A 26 -6.43 -17.39 0.76
CA TYR A 26 -7.23 -16.32 0.19
C TYR A 26 -8.57 -16.85 -0.34
N THR A 27 -9.67 -16.39 0.24
CA THR A 27 -11.04 -16.78 -0.14
C THR A 27 -11.80 -15.69 -0.89
N GLY A 28 -11.15 -14.55 -1.18
CA GLY A 28 -11.76 -13.43 -1.87
C GLY A 28 -11.89 -13.64 -3.39
N PRO A 29 -12.61 -12.76 -4.10
CA PRO A 29 -12.74 -12.82 -5.55
C PRO A 29 -11.40 -12.51 -6.25
N SER A 30 -11.20 -13.07 -7.45
CA SER A 30 -10.05 -12.73 -8.31
C SER A 30 -10.26 -11.38 -9.02
N LYS A 31 -10.43 -10.32 -8.23
CA LYS A 31 -10.61 -8.94 -8.64
C LYS A 31 -9.53 -8.08 -8.04
N TYR A 32 -9.16 -7.01 -8.74
CA TYR A 32 -8.03 -6.16 -8.35
C TYR A 32 -8.24 -5.55 -6.97
N GLU A 33 -9.41 -4.96 -6.70
CA GLU A 33 -9.71 -4.25 -5.47
C GLU A 33 -9.54 -5.14 -4.23
N GLU A 34 -10.18 -6.31 -4.22
CA GLU A 34 -10.13 -7.23 -3.09
C GLU A 34 -8.78 -7.92 -2.96
N ALA A 35 -8.14 -8.30 -4.07
CA ALA A 35 -6.85 -8.97 -4.05
C ALA A 35 -5.72 -8.02 -3.63
N SER A 36 -5.75 -6.77 -4.09
CA SER A 36 -4.76 -5.75 -3.74
C SER A 36 -4.88 -5.33 -2.27
N ALA A 37 -6.11 -5.13 -1.76
CA ALA A 37 -6.36 -4.87 -0.35
C ALA A 37 -5.88 -6.02 0.55
N TYR A 38 -6.06 -7.26 0.12
CA TYR A 38 -5.54 -8.42 0.85
C TYR A 38 -4.02 -8.47 0.87
N ILE A 39 -3.34 -8.17 -0.25
CA ILE A 39 -1.88 -8.09 -0.26
C ILE A 39 -1.40 -6.98 0.68
N GLN A 40 -2.04 -5.81 0.64
CA GLN A 40 -1.74 -4.70 1.55
C GLN A 40 -1.84 -5.14 3.02
N SER A 41 -2.95 -5.78 3.42
CA SER A 41 -3.12 -6.22 4.81
C SER A 41 -2.05 -7.22 5.22
N LYS A 42 -1.63 -8.13 4.34
CA LYS A 42 -0.52 -9.07 4.62
C LYS A 42 0.79 -8.38 4.94
N PHE A 43 1.10 -7.24 4.31
CA PHE A 43 2.27 -6.45 4.65
C PHE A 43 2.07 -5.66 5.95
N GLU A 44 0.90 -5.03 6.11
CA GLU A 44 0.60 -4.21 7.28
C GLU A 44 0.50 -5.03 8.58
N ASP A 45 0.05 -6.29 8.49
CA ASP A 45 -0.04 -7.22 9.62
C ASP A 45 1.33 -7.67 10.15
N LEU A 46 2.40 -7.51 9.37
CA LEU A 46 3.76 -7.74 9.84
C LEU A 46 4.26 -6.62 10.76
N ASN A 47 3.56 -5.49 10.81
CA ASN A 47 3.90 -4.40 11.71
C ASN A 47 3.57 -4.76 13.16
N LYS A 48 4.60 -5.05 13.97
CA LYS A 48 4.44 -5.34 15.40
C LYS A 48 4.17 -4.09 16.26
N LYS A 49 4.24 -2.90 15.67
CA LYS A 49 4.20 -1.60 16.37
C LYS A 49 3.13 -0.69 15.75
N LYS A 50 1.94 -1.24 15.46
CA LYS A 50 0.85 -0.52 14.78
C LYS A 50 0.44 0.77 15.50
N ASP A 51 0.54 0.80 16.83
CA ASP A 51 0.11 1.94 17.66
C ASP A 51 1.06 3.16 17.60
N ILE A 52 2.31 2.94 17.20
CA ILE A 52 3.36 3.98 17.23
C ILE A 52 4.03 4.21 15.88
N LYS A 53 3.81 3.32 14.90
CA LYS A 53 4.43 3.43 13.59
C LYS A 53 3.43 3.02 12.53
N GLU A 54 2.86 4.00 11.85
CA GLU A 54 1.94 3.78 10.74
C GLU A 54 2.70 3.42 9.45
N ILE A 55 2.12 2.53 8.64
CA ILE A 55 2.63 2.20 7.30
C ILE A 55 1.72 2.88 6.29
N TYR A 56 2.22 3.92 5.64
CA TYR A 56 1.55 4.57 4.52
C TYR A 56 1.74 3.75 3.24
N THR A 57 0.70 3.01 2.83
CA THR A 57 0.72 2.13 1.66
C THR A 57 0.16 2.83 0.41
N HIS A 58 0.84 2.67 -0.72
CA HIS A 58 0.41 3.21 -2.01
C HIS A 58 0.57 2.20 -3.14
N PHE A 59 -0.46 2.09 -3.97
CA PHE A 59 -0.42 1.31 -5.20
C PHE A 59 0.10 2.18 -6.34
N THR A 60 1.18 1.76 -6.98
CA THR A 60 1.87 2.55 -8.01
C THR A 60 1.97 1.80 -9.33
N CYS A 61 2.09 2.56 -10.42
CA CYS A 61 2.47 2.07 -11.73
C CYS A 61 3.81 2.72 -12.09
N ALA A 62 4.82 1.91 -12.41
CA ALA A 62 6.19 2.38 -12.62
C ALA A 62 6.32 3.35 -13.81
N THR A 63 5.41 3.26 -14.79
CA THR A 63 5.38 4.14 -15.96
C THR A 63 4.61 5.43 -15.70
N ASP A 64 3.86 5.53 -14.60
CA ASP A 64 3.16 6.73 -14.16
C ASP A 64 3.92 7.40 -13.00
N THR A 65 5.13 7.87 -13.29
CA THR A 65 6.04 8.53 -12.34
C THR A 65 5.51 9.85 -11.79
N LYS A 66 4.45 10.42 -12.37
CA LYS A 66 3.78 11.63 -11.85
C LYS A 66 3.05 11.36 -10.53
N ASN A 67 2.54 10.14 -10.34
CA ASN A 67 1.88 9.74 -9.10
C ASN A 67 2.85 9.57 -7.93
N VAL A 68 4.07 9.09 -8.19
CA VAL A 68 5.05 8.80 -7.11
C VAL A 68 5.52 10.08 -6.44
N GLN A 69 5.89 11.12 -7.20
CA GLN A 69 6.38 12.38 -6.63
C GLN A 69 5.30 13.11 -5.82
N PHE A 70 4.08 13.22 -6.35
CA PHE A 70 2.95 13.85 -5.64
C PHE A 70 2.59 13.11 -4.34
N VAL A 71 2.61 11.77 -4.38
CA VAL A 71 2.38 10.95 -3.19
C VAL A 71 3.51 11.12 -2.17
N PHE A 72 4.77 11.18 -2.60
CA PHE A 72 5.90 11.46 -1.71
C PHE A 72 5.76 12.82 -1.02
N ASP A 73 5.39 13.86 -1.76
CA ASP A 73 5.23 15.20 -1.20
C ASP A 73 4.07 15.25 -0.19
N ALA A 74 2.91 14.66 -0.53
CA ALA A 74 1.75 14.61 0.36
C ALA A 74 2.01 13.79 1.64
N VAL A 75 2.72 12.67 1.52
CA VAL A 75 3.07 11.82 2.68
C VAL A 75 4.15 12.49 3.54
N THR A 76 5.10 13.18 2.92
CA THR A 76 6.11 13.97 3.65
C THR A 76 5.44 15.06 4.46
N ASP A 77 4.45 15.76 3.91
CA ASP A 77 3.66 16.76 4.63
C ASP A 77 2.89 16.18 5.82
N VAL A 78 2.24 15.01 5.66
CA VAL A 78 1.51 14.35 6.75
C VAL A 78 2.45 13.87 7.85
N ILE A 79 3.57 13.24 7.46
CA ILE A 79 4.58 12.77 8.42
C ILE A 79 5.22 13.95 9.16
N ILE A 80 5.58 15.02 8.45
CA ILE A 80 6.14 16.23 9.07
C ILE A 80 5.11 16.86 10.00
N LYS A 81 3.85 17.01 9.59
CA LYS A 81 2.79 17.56 10.45
C LYS A 81 2.57 16.72 11.72
N ASN A 82 2.57 15.40 11.62
CA ASN A 82 2.47 14.53 12.79
C ASN A 82 3.69 14.68 13.72
N ASN A 83 4.90 14.70 13.17
CA ASN A 83 6.11 14.93 13.98
C ASN A 83 6.14 16.32 14.62
N LEU A 84 5.65 17.36 13.94
CA LEU A 84 5.56 18.72 14.49
C LEU A 84 4.53 18.80 15.62
N ARG A 85 3.39 18.11 15.49
CA ARG A 85 2.38 17.99 16.55
C ARG A 85 2.92 17.25 17.77
N ASP A 86 3.68 16.17 17.58
CA ASP A 86 4.29 15.42 18.67
C ASP A 86 5.38 16.23 19.40
N CYS A 87 6.01 17.19 18.73
CA CYS A 87 6.94 18.15 19.32
C CYS A 87 6.26 19.38 19.95
N GLY A 88 4.93 19.49 19.91
CA GLY A 88 4.19 20.64 20.47
C GLY A 88 4.36 21.95 19.70
N LEU A 89 4.75 21.89 18.42
CA LEU A 89 4.94 23.06 17.54
C LEU A 89 3.65 23.47 16.80
N PHE A 90 2.50 22.91 17.17
CA PHE A 90 1.17 23.18 16.63
C PHE A 90 0.10 23.09 17.71
#